data_AF-A0A848UQU3-F1
#
_entry.id   AF-A0A848UQU3-F1
#
_cell.length_a   1.000
_cell.length_b   1.000
_cell.length_c   1.000
_cell.angle_alpha   90.00
_cell.angle_beta   90.00
_cell.angle_gamma   90.00
#
_symmetry.space_group_name_H-M   'P 1'
#
loop_
_entity.id
_entity.type
_entity.pdbx_description
1 polymer ?
#
loop_
_entity_poly.entity_id
_entity_poly.type
_entity_poly.pdbx_seq_one_letter_code
_entity_poly.pdbx_strand_id
1 'polypeptide(L)' 'MTDLVNKPPHYNKGKFECIDYIKQQLGANFPAYLEGNAIKYLHRHKYKDSNIQDLEKSIWYINKLKEHYENL' A
#
# COMPACT_ATOMS: atom_id res chain seq x y z
N MET A 1 -17.55 -24.77 9.80
CA MET A 1 -16.64 -23.79 10.43
C MET A 1 -16.18 -22.82 9.36
N THR A 2 -16.29 -21.52 9.61
CA THR A 2 -15.88 -20.49 8.65
C THR A 2 -14.38 -20.27 8.78
N ASP A 3 -13.63 -20.57 7.73
CA ASP A 3 -12.19 -20.30 7.67
C ASP A 3 -11.95 -18.81 7.46
N LEU A 4 -11.61 -18.11 8.53
CA LEU A 4 -11.41 -16.66 8.52
C LEU A 4 -10.06 -16.24 7.93
N VAL A 5 -9.16 -17.20 7.66
CA VAL A 5 -7.84 -16.97 7.06
C VAL A 5 -7.88 -17.20 5.55
N ASN A 6 -8.60 -18.23 5.08
CA ASN A 6 -8.77 -18.54 3.65
C ASN A 6 -10.08 -18.01 3.03
N LYS A 7 -11.08 -17.60 3.83
CA LYS A 7 -12.36 -17.02 3.36
C LYS A 7 -12.88 -15.88 4.26
N PRO A 8 -12.13 -14.78 4.44
CA PRO A 8 -12.65 -13.62 5.14
C PRO A 8 -13.73 -12.90 4.28
N PRO A 9 -14.95 -12.69 4.79
CA PRO A 9 -15.93 -11.81 4.16
C PRO A 9 -15.47 -10.36 4.36
N HIS A 10 -15.01 -9.72 3.28
CA HIS A 10 -14.20 -8.50 3.28
C HIS A 10 -14.73 -7.30 4.11
N TYR A 11 -13.77 -6.53 4.62
CA TYR A 11 -13.90 -5.21 5.26
C TYR A 11 -14.35 -4.13 4.26
N ASN A 12 -15.60 -4.16 3.81
CA ASN A 12 -16.22 -3.03 3.11
C ASN A 12 -17.35 -2.43 3.95
N LYS A 13 -17.02 -1.98 5.16
CA LYS A 13 -17.91 -1.18 6.01
C LYS A 13 -17.15 0.02 6.58
N GLY A 14 -16.95 1.06 5.77
CA GLY A 14 -16.47 2.33 6.29
C GLY A 14 -16.10 3.34 5.22
N LYS A 15 -16.35 4.62 5.51
CA LYS A 15 -16.00 5.80 4.70
C LYS A 15 -14.48 6.06 4.56
N PHE A 16 -13.63 5.09 4.91
CA PHE A 16 -12.18 5.26 5.05
C PHE A 16 -11.43 4.30 4.13
N GLU A 17 -10.41 4.82 3.44
CA GLU A 17 -9.56 4.01 2.57
C GLU A 17 -8.67 3.09 3.41
N CYS A 18 -8.34 1.91 2.88
CA CYS A 18 -7.49 0.92 3.58
C CYS A 18 -6.13 1.52 3.98
N ILE A 19 -5.57 2.43 3.17
CA ILE A 19 -4.31 3.10 3.46
C ILE A 19 -4.41 4.04 4.67
N ASP A 20 -5.57 4.67 4.90
CA ASP A 20 -5.78 5.54 6.06
C ASP A 20 -5.81 4.73 7.34
N TYR A 21 -6.45 3.56 7.29
CA TYR A 21 -6.42 2.62 8.40
C TYR A 21 -4.99 2.14 8.68
N ILE A 22 -4.23 1.74 7.65
CA ILE A 22 -2.82 1.34 7.80
C ILE A 22 -1.98 2.48 8.38
N LYS A 23 -2.18 3.73 7.93
CA LYS A 23 -1.51 4.91 8.47
C LYS A 23 -1.81 5.09 9.96
N GLN A 24 -3.07 4.95 10.35
CA GLN A 24 -3.47 5.01 11.76
C GLN A 24 -2.79 3.93 12.60
N GLN A 25 -2.71 2.69 12.09
CA GLN A 25 -2.11 1.57 12.82
C GLN A 25 -0.58 1.68 12.93
N LEU A 26 0.10 2.15 11.88
CA LEU A 26 1.56 2.21 11.84
C LEU A 26 2.13 3.50 12.45
N GLY A 27 1.35 4.59 12.49
CA GLY A 27 1.79 5.87 13.04
C GLY A 27 3.10 6.34 12.42
N ALA A 28 4.12 6.54 13.27
CA ALA A 28 5.47 6.95 12.84
C ALA A 28 6.15 5.96 11.88
N ASN A 29 5.72 4.69 11.85
CA ASN A 29 6.29 3.67 10.96
C ASN A 29 5.60 3.62 9.59
N PHE A 30 4.57 4.45 9.34
CA PHE A 30 3.88 4.49 8.06
C PHE A 30 4.79 4.78 6.84
N PRO A 31 5.83 5.62 6.93
CA PRO A 31 6.78 5.83 5.83
C PRO A 31 7.46 4.54 5.35
N ALA A 32 7.84 3.66 6.27
CA ALA A 32 8.47 2.38 5.94
C ALA A 32 7.52 1.45 5.15
N TYR A 33 6.22 1.50 5.44
CA TYR A 33 5.21 0.78 4.66
C TYR A 33 5.11 1.32 3.23
N LEU A 34 5.12 2.65 3.06
CA LEU A 34 5.09 3.26 1.73
C LEU A 34 6.34 2.90 0.92
N GLU A 35 7.52 3.01 1.53
CA GLU A 35 8.81 2.66 0.93
C GLU A 35 8.85 1.20 0.51
N GLY A 36 8.48 0.28 1.41
CA GLY A 36 8.46 -1.16 1.10
C GLY A 36 7.52 -1.50 -0.06
N ASN A 37 6.36 -0.85 -0.16
CA ASN A 37 5.45 -1.03 -1.28
C ASN A 37 6.01 -0.47 -2.59
N ALA A 38 6.66 0.69 -2.56
CA ALA A 38 7.34 1.25 -3.73
C ALA A 38 8.41 0.26 -4.24
N ILE A 39 9.29 -0.21 -3.36
CA ILE A 39 10.34 -1.20 -3.69
C ILE A 39 9.73 -2.48 -4.27
N LYS A 40 8.64 -2.97 -3.67
CA LYS A 40 7.93 -4.17 -4.16
C LYS A 40 7.49 -4.01 -5.61
N TYR A 41 6.85 -2.90 -5.97
CA TYR A 41 6.38 -2.69 -7.35
C TYR A 41 7.54 -2.38 -8.30
N LEU A 42 8.54 -1.63 -7.84
CA LEU A 42 9.77 -1.39 -8.59
C LEU A 42 10.57 -2.67 -8.85
N HIS A 43 10.50 -3.68 -7.99
CA HIS A 43 11.09 -4.99 -8.27
C HIS A 43 10.21 -5.81 -9.23
N ARG A 44 8.89 -5.83 -8.98
CA ARG A 44 7.94 -6.71 -9.67
C ARG A 44 7.76 -6.41 -11.15
N HIS A 45 7.91 -5.15 -11.58
CA HIS A 45 7.71 -4.78 -13.00
C HIS A 45 8.61 -5.57 -13.96
N LYS A 46 9.76 -6.07 -13.50
CA LYS A 46 10.72 -6.84 -14.33
C LYS A 46 10.23 -8.24 -14.71
N TYR A 47 9.21 -8.75 -14.02
CA TYR A 47 8.79 -10.16 -14.09
C TYR A 47 7.32 -10.34 -14.50
N LYS A 48 6.62 -9.27 -14.86
CA LYS A 48 5.18 -9.31 -15.13
C LYS A 48 4.85 -8.47 -16.36
N ASP A 49 3.93 -8.96 -17.19
CA ASP A 49 3.48 -8.28 -18.42
C ASP A 49 2.80 -6.93 -18.15
N SER A 50 2.33 -6.70 -16.91
CA SER A 50 1.76 -5.44 -16.45
C SER A 50 2.83 -4.50 -15.84
N ASN A 51 3.98 -4.35 -16.52
CA ASN A 51 5.14 -3.61 -16.01
C ASN A 51 4.85 -2.12 -15.79
N ILE A 52 4.18 -1.44 -16.72
CA ILE A 52 3.82 -0.02 -16.60
C ILE A 52 2.93 0.21 -15.40
N GLN A 53 1.91 -0.62 -15.20
CA GLN A 53 1.01 -0.50 -14.05
C GLN A 53 1.75 -0.67 -12.71
N ASP A 54 2.79 -1.50 -12.66
CA ASP A 54 3.63 -1.63 -11.47
C ASP A 54 4.51 -0.40 -11.27
N LEU A 55 5.07 0.18 -12.33
CA LEU A 55 5.80 1.45 -12.22
C LEU A 55 4.88 2.60 -11.75
N GLU A 56 3.66 2.70 -12.25
CA GLU A 56 2.66 3.67 -11.80
C GLU A 56 2.33 3.50 -10.31
N LYS A 57 2.16 2.26 -9.85
CA LYS A 57 1.96 1.97 -8.41
C LYS A 57 3.18 2.38 -7.60
N SER A 58 4.39 2.08 -8.07
CA SER A 58 5.63 2.51 -7.40
C SER A 58 5.65 4.04 -7.24
N ILE A 59 5.36 4.78 -8.32
CA ILE A 59 5.29 6.24 -8.30
C ILE A 59 4.23 6.73 -7.31
N TRP A 60 3.06 6.10 -7.26
CA TRP A 60 2.00 6.47 -6.33
C TRP A 60 2.46 6.35 -4.87
N TYR A 61 3.13 5.26 -4.50
CA TYR A 61 3.68 5.09 -3.14
C TYR A 61 4.79 6.08 -2.82
N ILE A 62 5.67 6.39 -3.78
CA ILE A 62 6.71 7.42 -3.62
C ILE A 62 6.09 8.82 -3.45
N ASN A 63 5.06 9.17 -4.22
CA ASN A 63 4.38 10.45 -4.09
C ASN A 63 3.71 10.58 -2.71
N LYS A 64 3.10 9.51 -2.20
CA LYS A 64 2.55 9.48 -0.84
C LYS A 64 3.63 9.60 0.24
N LEU A 65 4.80 9.02 0.01
CA LEU A 65 5.95 9.12 0.92
C LEU A 65 6.49 10.56 0.93
N LYS A 66 6.61 11.18 -0.25
CA LYS A 66 6.96 12.60 -0.39
C LYS A 66 5.96 13.48 0.35
N GLU A 67 4.66 13.30 0.11
CA GLU A 67 3.58 14.03 0.79
C GLU A 67 3.66 13.85 2.32
N HIS A 68 4.01 12.68 2.82
CA HIS A 68 4.21 12.47 4.26
C HIS A 68 5.30 13.39 4.82
N TYR A 69 6.47 13.44 4.16
CA TYR A 69 7.60 14.26 4.60
C TYR A 69 7.40 15.77 4.37
N GLU A 70 6.60 16.17 3.36
CA GLU A 70 6.23 17.57 3.14
C GLU A 70 5.27 18.12 4.23
N ASN A 71 4.57 17.23 4.95
CA ASN A 71 3.60 17.57 5.99
C ASN A 71 4.07 17.22 7.41
N LEU A 72 5.36 16.95 7.61
CA LEU A 72 5.97 16.84 8.95
C LEU A 72 6.12 18.23 9.59
#